data_AF-A0A958S5M8-F1
#
_entry.id   AF-A0A958S5M8-F1
#
_cell.length_a   1.000
_cell.length_b   1.000
_cell.length_c   1.000
_cell.angle_alpha   90.00
_cell.angle_beta   90.00
_cell.angle_gamma   90.00
#
_symmetry.space_group_name_H-M   'P 1'
#
loop_
_entity.id
_entity.type
_entity.pdbx_description
1 polymer ?
#
loop_
_entity_poly.entity_id
_entity_poly.type
_entity_poly.pdbx_seq_one_letter_code
_entity_poly.pdbx_strand_id
1 'polypeptide(L)'
;MRKLFLMLMLLTAYAVVAAPPDKEKPENKLLQMYRLYYLPFNVFFREGNSPNEIVPFVDADPNGLTKRMVKAQELQILNSEWDEMRKDWKKRSLFLTTQLGVNKSARITRGLISHKISLTRSAFDGIDLNDRIKLNNALKSKTPQLQKAFKQLRFLKSFITEDNEDKFNFFVVSASWCQSCLEYRVLLESYVKRFQDPKLVLHSIVLEDPKEEVFDAKVMEELFPNPKKYSHESIPRFLAYESVKGKPIVLEEGEALKALYDRFFIKHRGYLNDKISIFGKGARSLSSEKSP
;
A
#
# COMPACT_ATOMS: atom_id res chain seq x y z
N MET A 1 4.21 5.04 -35.56
CA MET A 1 3.54 6.37 -35.49
C MET A 1 2.40 6.44 -34.47
N ARG A 2 1.41 5.51 -34.43
CA ARG A 2 0.29 5.55 -33.44
C ARG A 2 0.72 5.56 -31.95
N LYS A 3 1.74 4.79 -31.55
CA LYS A 3 2.24 4.75 -30.16
C LYS A 3 2.89 6.06 -29.69
N LEU A 4 3.62 6.73 -30.57
CA LEU A 4 4.27 8.02 -30.30
C LEU A 4 3.25 9.16 -30.22
N PHE A 5 2.19 9.12 -31.06
CA PHE A 5 1.11 10.10 -31.04
C PHE A 5 0.27 9.98 -29.75
N LEU A 6 0.01 8.76 -29.26
CA LEU A 6 -0.61 8.55 -27.95
C LEU A 6 0.27 9.11 -26.82
N MET A 7 1.59 8.89 -26.87
CA MET A 7 2.54 9.42 -25.89
C MET A 7 2.69 10.96 -25.91
N LEU A 8 2.54 11.60 -27.07
CA LEU A 8 2.49 13.06 -27.16
C LEU A 8 1.14 13.63 -26.69
N MET A 9 0.03 12.94 -26.96
CA MET A 9 -1.29 13.28 -26.41
C MET A 9 -1.33 13.17 -24.89
N LEU A 10 -0.58 12.22 -24.30
CA LEU A 10 -0.27 12.23 -22.87
C LEU A 10 0.32 13.61 -22.51
N LEU A 11 1.46 14.03 -23.10
CA LEU A 11 2.13 15.30 -22.79
C LEU A 11 1.25 16.59 -22.89
N THR A 12 0.18 16.59 -23.68
CA THR A 12 -0.75 17.74 -23.82
C THR A 12 -2.03 17.62 -22.98
N ALA A 13 -2.49 16.42 -22.63
CA ALA A 13 -3.69 16.20 -21.82
C ALA A 13 -3.42 16.12 -20.31
N TYR A 14 -2.14 16.03 -19.89
CA TYR A 14 -1.75 16.04 -18.49
C TYR A 14 -1.70 17.46 -17.91
N ALA A 15 -2.87 18.00 -17.61
CA ALA A 15 -3.04 18.45 -16.24
C ALA A 15 -3.03 17.18 -15.38
N VAL A 16 -1.83 16.63 -15.08
CA VAL A 16 -1.69 15.87 -13.84
C VAL A 16 -2.21 16.86 -12.82
N VAL A 17 -3.37 16.60 -12.23
CA VAL A 17 -3.69 17.25 -10.97
C VAL A 17 -2.67 16.63 -10.03
N ALA A 18 -1.47 17.20 -10.03
CA ALA A 18 -0.58 17.14 -8.88
C ALA A 18 -1.51 17.45 -7.72
N ALA A 19 -1.57 16.51 -6.77
CA ALA A 19 -2.49 16.56 -5.62
C ALA A 19 -2.71 18.02 -5.19
N PRO A 20 -3.96 18.42 -4.89
CA PRO A 20 -4.33 19.80 -4.62
C PRO A 20 -3.25 20.50 -3.78
N PRO A 21 -2.90 21.76 -4.12
CA PRO A 21 -1.87 22.48 -3.41
C PRO A 21 -2.22 22.50 -1.93
N ASP A 22 -1.23 22.16 -1.10
CA ASP A 22 -1.23 22.26 0.36
C ASP A 22 -2.37 21.53 1.09
N LYS A 23 -2.22 20.21 1.25
CA LYS A 23 -2.53 19.64 2.57
C LYS A 23 -1.42 20.11 3.51
N GLU A 24 -1.75 20.94 4.50
CA GLU A 24 -0.81 21.41 5.53
C GLU A 24 -0.09 20.25 6.25
N LYS A 25 -0.70 19.06 6.29
CA LYS A 25 -0.13 17.87 6.93
C LYS A 25 -0.19 16.63 6.03
N PRO A 26 0.95 15.94 5.80
CA PRO A 26 0.99 14.62 5.16
C PRO A 26 0.07 13.62 5.85
N GLU A 27 -0.54 12.72 5.07
CA GLU A 27 -1.29 11.60 5.64
C GLU A 27 -0.33 10.67 6.39
N ASN A 28 -0.69 10.29 7.62
CA ASN A 28 0.19 9.52 8.50
C ASN A 28 0.28 8.06 8.04
N LYS A 29 1.38 7.71 7.36
CA LYS A 29 1.66 6.37 6.82
C LYS A 29 1.64 5.32 7.93
N LEU A 30 2.32 5.60 9.04
CA LEU A 30 2.42 4.68 10.17
C LEU A 30 1.04 4.35 10.74
N LEU A 31 0.20 5.37 10.96
CA LEU A 31 -1.17 5.18 11.41
C LEU A 31 -1.97 4.26 10.48
N GLN A 32 -1.90 4.49 9.16
CA GLN A 32 -2.65 3.66 8.21
C GLN A 32 -2.10 2.23 8.11
N MET A 33 -0.78 2.07 8.23
CA MET A 33 -0.12 0.77 8.35
C MET A 33 -0.67 -0.01 9.55
N TYR A 34 -0.71 0.57 10.76
CA TYR A 34 -1.30 -0.06 11.95
C TYR A 34 -2.78 -0.42 11.76
N ARG A 35 -3.58 0.48 11.17
CA ARG A 35 -5.00 0.22 10.88
C ARG A 35 -5.21 -0.99 9.97
N LEU A 36 -4.36 -1.17 8.97
CA LEU A 36 -4.40 -2.35 8.11
C LEU A 36 -3.88 -3.60 8.84
N TYR A 37 -2.78 -3.48 9.58
CA TYR A 37 -2.17 -4.61 10.30
C TYR A 37 -3.11 -5.25 11.32
N TYR A 38 -3.85 -4.43 12.07
CA TYR A 38 -4.81 -4.87 13.07
C TYR A 38 -6.27 -4.79 12.58
N LEU A 39 -6.49 -4.65 11.27
CA LEU A 39 -7.82 -4.72 10.66
C LEU A 39 -8.68 -5.90 11.18
N PRO A 40 -8.16 -7.11 11.43
CA PRO A 40 -8.98 -8.24 11.84
C PRO A 40 -9.61 -8.08 13.22
N PHE A 41 -9.21 -7.04 13.96
CA PHE A 41 -9.60 -6.81 15.33
C PHE A 41 -10.29 -5.45 15.50
N ASN A 42 -11.14 -5.33 16.52
CA ASN A 42 -11.75 -4.05 16.90
C ASN A 42 -10.78 -3.17 17.70
N VAL A 43 -9.58 -2.97 17.16
CA VAL A 43 -8.63 -1.98 17.66
C VAL A 43 -8.69 -0.74 16.78
N PHE A 44 -8.87 0.41 17.41
CA PHE A 44 -8.85 1.72 16.79
C PHE A 44 -7.50 2.37 17.05
N PHE A 45 -6.94 3.03 16.04
CA PHE A 45 -5.68 3.74 16.19
C PHE A 45 -5.87 5.23 15.93
N ARG A 46 -5.18 6.04 16.73
CA ARG A 46 -5.06 7.49 16.58
C ARG A 46 -3.59 7.90 16.67
N GLU A 47 -3.29 9.03 16.06
CA GLU A 47 -2.01 9.71 16.29
C GLU A 47 -2.02 10.32 17.70
N GLY A 48 -0.91 10.19 18.41
CA GLY A 48 -0.67 10.79 19.72
C GLY A 48 -0.11 12.21 19.59
N ASN A 49 0.87 12.55 20.43
CA ASN A 49 1.49 13.87 20.45
C ASN A 49 2.47 14.08 19.28
N SER A 50 2.88 13.00 18.62
CA SER A 50 3.72 13.05 17.42
C SER A 50 3.22 12.09 16.34
N PRO A 51 3.58 12.31 15.07
CA PRO A 51 3.25 11.39 13.97
C PRO A 51 3.76 9.95 14.15
N ASN A 52 4.81 9.77 14.96
CA ASN A 52 5.39 8.46 15.27
C ASN A 52 4.67 7.73 16.42
N GLU A 53 3.84 8.45 17.18
CA GLU A 53 3.12 7.91 18.33
C GLU A 53 1.74 7.43 17.86
N ILE A 54 1.59 6.11 17.72
CA ILE A 54 0.31 5.51 17.33
C ILE A 54 -0.33 4.84 18.55
N VAL A 55 -1.46 5.39 18.99
CA VAL A 55 -2.13 4.98 20.23
C VAL A 55 -3.31 4.04 19.93
N PRO A 56 -3.31 2.79 20.42
CA PRO A 56 -4.40 1.84 20.25
C PRO A 56 -5.52 2.03 21.29
N PHE A 57 -6.76 1.88 20.83
CA PHE A 57 -7.97 1.94 21.63
C PHE A 57 -8.89 0.77 21.31
N VAL A 58 -9.67 0.34 22.29
CA VAL A 58 -10.76 -0.65 22.14
C VAL A 58 -12.03 -0.08 22.74
N ASP A 59 -13.16 -0.65 22.36
CA ASP A 59 -14.46 -0.31 22.95
C ASP A 59 -14.45 -0.67 24.45
N ALA A 60 -14.82 0.30 25.30
CA ALA A 60 -14.85 0.12 26.74
C ALA A 60 -16.20 -0.37 27.26
N ASP A 61 -17.25 -0.26 26.43
CA ASP A 61 -18.59 -0.76 26.71
C ASP A 61 -19.10 -1.64 25.56
N PRO A 62 -20.09 -2.53 25.81
CA PRO A 62 -20.63 -3.44 24.79
C PRO A 62 -21.28 -2.75 23.59
N ASN A 63 -21.67 -1.48 23.74
CA ASN A 63 -22.34 -0.69 22.69
C ASN A 63 -21.34 0.13 21.87
N GLY A 64 -20.05 0.13 22.23
CA GLY A 64 -18.99 0.88 21.55
C GLY A 64 -19.11 2.41 21.68
N LEU A 65 -19.82 2.90 22.71
CA LEU A 65 -20.05 4.34 22.90
C LEU A 65 -18.82 5.04 23.47
N THR A 66 -18.02 4.33 24.25
CA THR A 66 -16.82 4.81 24.92
C THR A 66 -15.63 3.97 24.51
N LYS A 67 -14.45 4.61 24.49
CA LYS A 67 -13.20 3.98 24.10
C LYS A 67 -12.19 4.09 25.22
N ARG A 68 -11.45 3.02 25.46
CA ARG A 68 -10.31 3.01 26.37
C ARG A 68 -9.04 2.69 25.61
N MET A 69 -7.91 3.16 26.13
CA MET A 69 -6.61 2.75 25.63
C MET A 69 -6.40 1.25 25.87
N VAL A 70 -5.76 0.57 24.92
CA VAL A 70 -5.33 -0.82 25.11
C VAL A 70 -4.16 -0.85 26.08
N LYS A 71 -4.22 -1.71 27.09
CA LYS A 71 -3.11 -1.90 28.03
C LYS A 71 -1.95 -2.59 27.32
N ALA A 72 -0.72 -2.31 27.75
CA ALA A 72 0.48 -2.93 27.17
C ALA A 72 0.40 -4.48 27.13
N GLN A 73 -0.08 -5.09 28.23
CA GLN A 73 -0.26 -6.54 28.34
C GLN A 73 -1.28 -7.09 27.33
N GLU A 74 -2.40 -6.38 27.13
CA GLU A 74 -3.44 -6.79 26.16
C GLU A 74 -2.89 -6.73 24.73
N LEU A 75 -2.08 -5.71 24.42
CA LEU A 75 -1.45 -5.59 23.11
C LEU A 75 -0.38 -6.67 22.89
N GLN A 76 0.37 -7.05 23.92
CA GLN A 76 1.33 -8.16 23.85
C GLN A 76 0.64 -9.50 23.57
N ILE A 77 -0.47 -9.78 24.26
CA ILE A 77 -1.29 -10.98 24.03
C ILE A 77 -1.84 -10.97 22.60
N LEU A 78 -2.42 -9.84 22.18
CA LEU A 78 -2.93 -9.67 20.82
C LEU A 78 -1.85 -9.95 19.78
N ASN A 79 -0.63 -9.42 19.97
CA ASN A 79 0.47 -9.62 19.04
C ASN A 79 0.88 -11.09 18.96
N SER A 80 1.00 -11.76 20.11
CA SER A 80 1.36 -13.17 20.15
C SER A 80 0.35 -14.04 19.42
N GLU A 81 -0.95 -13.87 19.73
CA GLU A 81 -2.01 -14.63 19.07
C GLU A 81 -2.10 -14.29 17.58
N TRP A 82 -1.92 -13.01 17.24
CA TRP A 82 -1.97 -12.55 15.86
C TRP A 82 -0.82 -13.11 15.03
N ASP A 83 0.38 -13.17 15.59
CA ASP A 83 1.55 -13.74 14.95
C ASP A 83 1.35 -15.22 14.63
N GLU A 84 0.79 -16.00 15.56
CA GLU A 84 0.44 -17.41 15.31
C GLU A 84 -0.55 -17.55 14.15
N MET A 85 -1.61 -16.75 14.12
CA MET A 85 -2.60 -16.79 13.04
C MET A 85 -2.01 -16.45 11.67
N ARG A 86 -1.04 -15.53 11.62
CA ARG A 86 -0.39 -15.11 10.37
C ARG A 86 0.66 -16.10 9.86
N LYS A 87 1.15 -17.05 10.67
CA LYS A 87 2.07 -18.11 10.19
C LYS A 87 1.46 -18.90 9.04
N ASP A 88 0.18 -19.26 9.13
CA ASP A 88 -0.51 -20.00 8.09
C ASP A 88 -0.83 -19.17 6.84
N TRP A 89 -0.81 -17.84 6.97
CA TRP A 89 -0.98 -16.94 5.82
C TRP A 89 0.30 -16.88 5.01
N LYS A 90 1.44 -16.80 5.69
CA LYS A 90 2.77 -16.86 5.05
C LYS A 90 2.94 -18.14 4.25
N LYS A 91 2.59 -19.30 4.82
CA LYS A 91 2.66 -20.61 4.14
C LYS A 91 1.82 -20.69 2.86
N ARG A 92 0.71 -19.94 2.78
CA ARG A 92 -0.25 -19.95 1.66
C ARG A 92 -0.16 -18.73 0.76
N SER A 93 0.85 -17.87 0.97
CA SER A 93 1.03 -16.66 0.19
C SER A 93 1.56 -17.00 -1.20
N LEU A 94 0.78 -16.65 -2.22
CA LEU A 94 1.16 -16.79 -3.61
C LEU A 94 2.23 -15.78 -3.99
N PHE A 95 2.27 -14.59 -3.37
CA PHE A 95 3.37 -13.65 -3.59
C PHE A 95 4.71 -14.18 -3.13
N LEU A 96 4.75 -15.04 -2.09
CA LEU A 96 5.98 -15.67 -1.62
C LEU A 96 6.35 -16.91 -2.43
N THR A 97 5.38 -17.70 -2.89
CA THR A 97 5.66 -18.93 -3.66
C THR A 97 5.91 -18.68 -5.15
N THR A 98 5.45 -17.55 -5.70
CA THR A 98 5.64 -17.23 -7.12
C THR A 98 7.09 -16.83 -7.39
N GLN A 99 7.82 -17.71 -8.07
CA GLN A 99 9.20 -17.46 -8.49
C GLN A 99 9.23 -16.59 -9.75
N LEU A 100 9.98 -15.48 -9.70
CA LEU A 100 10.16 -14.56 -10.81
C LEU A 100 11.64 -14.26 -11.05
N GLY A 101 12.04 -14.24 -12.31
CA GLY A 101 13.31 -13.63 -12.72
C GLY A 101 13.28 -12.11 -12.55
N VAL A 102 14.45 -11.49 -12.48
CA VAL A 102 14.57 -10.03 -12.42
C VAL A 102 13.99 -9.40 -13.68
N ASN A 103 13.29 -8.28 -13.51
CA ASN A 103 12.54 -7.55 -14.55
C ASN A 103 11.42 -8.36 -15.21
N LYS A 104 10.82 -9.29 -14.47
CA LYS A 104 9.65 -10.07 -14.90
C LYS A 104 8.42 -9.72 -14.06
N SER A 105 7.26 -9.99 -14.65
CA SER A 105 5.95 -9.85 -14.02
C SER A 105 5.15 -11.14 -14.25
N ALA A 106 4.35 -11.55 -13.27
CA ALA A 106 3.37 -12.61 -13.44
C ALA A 106 2.03 -12.21 -12.84
N ARG A 107 0.97 -12.43 -13.61
CA ARG A 107 -0.39 -12.43 -13.09
C ARG A 107 -0.61 -13.75 -12.35
N ILE A 108 -0.86 -13.66 -11.05
CA ILE A 108 -1.11 -14.82 -10.20
C ILE A 108 -2.60 -15.15 -10.22
N THR A 109 -3.45 -14.12 -10.05
CA THR A 109 -4.92 -14.24 -10.13
C THR A 109 -5.51 -13.02 -10.83
N ARG A 110 -6.85 -12.92 -10.92
CA ARG A 110 -7.52 -11.72 -11.44
C ARG A 110 -7.19 -10.45 -10.64
N GLY A 111 -6.95 -10.57 -9.32
CA GLY A 111 -6.69 -9.46 -8.42
C GLY A 111 -5.27 -9.39 -7.85
N LEU A 112 -4.38 -10.33 -8.21
CA LEU A 112 -3.01 -10.41 -7.69
C LEU A 112 -1.99 -10.46 -8.83
N ILE A 113 -1.04 -9.53 -8.82
CA ILE A 113 0.05 -9.45 -9.80
C ILE A 113 1.38 -9.28 -9.05
N SER A 114 2.37 -10.08 -9.41
CA SER A 114 3.72 -10.01 -8.82
C SER A 114 4.72 -9.50 -9.84
N HIS A 115 5.65 -8.67 -9.37
CA HIS A 115 6.72 -8.08 -10.16
C HIS A 115 8.03 -8.23 -9.38
N LYS A 116 9.10 -8.59 -10.09
CA LYS A 116 10.47 -8.53 -9.56
C LYS A 116 11.27 -7.63 -10.49
N ILE A 117 11.92 -6.60 -9.96
CA ILE A 117 12.64 -5.58 -10.75
C ILE A 117 14.01 -5.27 -10.16
N SER A 118 14.96 -4.83 -10.98
CA SER A 118 16.25 -4.34 -10.50
C SER A 118 16.14 -2.90 -9.96
N LEU A 119 17.07 -2.50 -9.08
CA LEU A 119 17.20 -1.11 -8.63
C LEU A 119 17.49 -0.11 -9.76
N THR A 120 18.03 -0.60 -10.88
CA THR A 120 18.35 0.19 -12.07
C THR A 120 17.16 0.41 -13.01
N ARG A 121 16.01 -0.24 -12.77
CA ARG A 121 14.84 -0.11 -13.63
C ARG A 121 14.36 1.34 -13.68
N SER A 122 13.96 1.78 -14.87
CA SER A 122 13.46 3.13 -15.15
C SER A 122 12.13 3.13 -15.89
N ALA A 123 11.37 4.22 -15.75
CA ALA A 123 10.14 4.52 -16.47
C ALA A 123 10.29 4.46 -18.01
N PHE A 124 11.52 4.58 -18.50
CA PHE A 124 11.83 4.55 -19.93
C PHE A 124 12.41 3.23 -20.42
N ASP A 125 12.46 2.20 -19.57
CA ASP A 125 12.88 0.88 -20.02
C ASP A 125 11.86 0.31 -21.01
N GLY A 126 12.36 -0.40 -22.03
CA GLY A 126 11.54 -0.93 -23.13
C GLY A 126 11.11 0.10 -24.19
N ILE A 127 11.60 1.35 -24.12
CA ILE A 127 11.47 2.31 -25.22
C ILE A 127 12.74 2.26 -26.06
N ASP A 128 12.59 2.32 -27.39
CA ASP A 128 13.72 2.50 -28.28
C ASP A 128 14.43 3.85 -28.04
N LEU A 129 15.70 3.92 -28.45
CA LEU A 129 16.54 5.09 -28.21
C LEU A 129 15.99 6.36 -28.85
N ASN A 130 15.43 6.26 -30.06
CA ASN A 130 14.94 7.43 -30.81
C ASN A 130 13.70 8.04 -30.15
N ASP A 131 12.77 7.21 -29.71
CA ASP A 131 11.58 7.64 -28.98
C ASP A 131 11.94 8.16 -27.58
N ARG A 132 12.97 7.58 -26.93
CA ARG A 132 13.50 8.08 -25.65
C ARG A 132 14.11 9.48 -25.81
N ILE A 133 14.86 9.74 -26.89
CA ILE A 133 15.41 11.07 -27.20
C ILE A 133 14.28 12.09 -27.42
N LYS A 134 13.26 11.73 -28.20
CA LYS A 134 12.10 12.62 -28.45
C LYS A 134 11.35 12.95 -27.16
N LEU A 135 11.09 11.94 -26.32
CA LEU A 135 10.42 12.13 -25.03
C LEU A 135 11.24 13.03 -24.10
N ASN A 136 12.55 12.78 -23.99
CA ASN A 136 13.42 13.62 -23.18
C ASN A 136 13.43 15.07 -23.67
N ASN A 137 13.49 15.30 -24.98
CA ASN A 137 13.43 16.65 -25.54
C ASN A 137 12.07 17.33 -25.28
N ALA A 138 10.96 16.59 -25.38
CA ALA A 138 9.64 17.12 -25.04
C ALA A 138 9.52 17.50 -23.56
N LEU A 139 10.09 16.68 -22.67
CA LEU A 139 10.06 16.89 -21.21
C LEU A 139 10.97 18.02 -20.74
N LYS A 140 12.09 18.31 -21.43
CA LYS A 140 13.02 19.40 -21.07
C LYS A 140 12.32 20.76 -20.95
N SER A 141 11.30 21.01 -21.78
CA SER A 141 10.51 22.24 -21.77
C SER A 141 9.51 22.34 -20.61
N LYS A 142 9.33 21.27 -19.83
CA LYS A 142 8.33 21.17 -18.76
C LYS A 142 8.95 21.44 -17.39
N THR A 143 8.12 21.86 -16.44
CA THR A 143 8.56 22.07 -15.04
C THR A 143 9.08 20.77 -14.42
N PRO A 144 10.04 20.83 -13.48
CA PRO A 144 10.58 19.64 -12.80
C PRO A 144 9.49 18.75 -12.17
N GLN A 145 8.45 19.36 -11.61
CA GLN A 145 7.31 18.66 -11.02
C GLN A 145 6.53 17.86 -12.08
N LEU A 146 6.28 18.45 -13.25
CA LEU A 146 5.58 17.76 -14.34
C LEU A 146 6.43 16.63 -14.91
N GLN A 147 7.74 16.82 -15.03
CA GLN A 147 8.66 15.76 -15.47
C GLN A 147 8.64 14.57 -14.51
N LYS A 148 8.70 14.83 -13.19
CA LYS A 148 8.61 13.82 -12.13
C LYS A 148 7.28 13.06 -12.19
N ALA A 149 6.16 13.77 -12.23
CA ALA A 149 4.84 13.15 -12.30
C ALA A 149 4.64 12.31 -13.57
N PHE A 150 5.14 12.77 -14.71
CA PHE A 150 5.12 12.00 -15.96
C PHE A 150 5.91 10.70 -15.84
N LYS A 151 7.15 10.76 -15.30
CA LYS A 151 7.99 9.56 -15.11
C LYS A 151 7.30 8.56 -14.19
N GLN A 152 6.79 9.00 -13.03
CA GLN A 152 6.09 8.14 -12.09
C GLN A 152 4.88 7.46 -12.72
N LEU A 153 4.02 8.24 -13.38
CA LEU A 153 2.82 7.70 -14.01
C LEU A 153 3.16 6.68 -15.10
N ARG A 154 4.15 7.00 -15.94
CA ARG A 154 4.63 6.09 -16.97
C ARG A 154 5.17 4.80 -16.37
N PHE A 155 5.95 4.91 -15.30
CA PHE A 155 6.50 3.76 -14.57
C PHE A 155 5.36 2.88 -14.07
N LEU A 156 4.39 3.46 -13.36
CA LEU A 156 3.23 2.73 -12.84
C LEU A 156 2.42 2.05 -13.94
N LYS A 157 2.14 2.76 -15.04
CA LYS A 157 1.45 2.19 -16.20
C LYS A 157 2.21 1.02 -16.84
N SER A 158 3.53 0.93 -16.69
CA SER A 158 4.29 -0.24 -17.19
C SER A 158 3.97 -1.55 -16.45
N PHE A 159 3.29 -1.47 -15.30
CA PHE A 159 2.84 -2.64 -14.53
C PHE A 159 1.36 -2.98 -14.75
N ILE A 160 0.60 -2.07 -15.34
CA ILE A 160 -0.86 -2.17 -15.47
C ILE A 160 -1.19 -2.66 -16.87
N THR A 161 -1.97 -3.74 -16.94
CA THR A 161 -2.50 -4.27 -18.20
C THR A 161 -3.82 -3.59 -18.55
N GLU A 162 -4.19 -3.59 -19.82
CA GLU A 162 -5.40 -2.91 -20.33
C GLU A 162 -6.67 -3.30 -19.56
N ASP A 163 -6.82 -4.56 -19.16
CA ASP A 163 -7.96 -5.08 -18.38
C ASP A 163 -8.04 -4.56 -16.92
N ASN A 164 -7.04 -3.81 -16.48
CA ASN A 164 -6.97 -3.24 -15.13
C ASN A 164 -6.88 -1.70 -15.13
N GLU A 165 -6.87 -1.02 -16.28
CA GLU A 165 -6.70 0.45 -16.31
C GLU A 165 -7.82 1.20 -15.57
N ASP A 166 -9.05 0.66 -15.60
CA ASP A 166 -10.22 1.26 -14.94
C ASP A 166 -10.40 0.81 -13.47
N LYS A 167 -9.47 0.01 -12.94
CA LYS A 167 -9.51 -0.50 -11.57
C LYS A 167 -8.65 0.36 -10.64
N PHE A 168 -8.86 0.18 -9.34
CA PHE A 168 -7.97 0.68 -8.31
C PHE A 168 -6.77 -0.27 -8.20
N ASN A 169 -5.63 0.14 -8.77
CA ASN A 169 -4.39 -0.62 -8.76
C ASN A 169 -3.55 -0.18 -7.56
N PHE A 170 -3.44 -1.03 -6.55
CA PHE A 170 -2.66 -0.77 -5.35
C PHE A 170 -1.32 -1.48 -5.41
N PHE A 171 -0.23 -0.77 -5.16
CA PHE A 171 1.14 -1.27 -5.24
C PHE A 171 1.77 -1.28 -3.86
N VAL A 172 2.31 -2.43 -3.48
CA VAL A 172 3.27 -2.55 -2.37
C VAL A 172 4.67 -2.70 -2.98
N VAL A 173 5.52 -1.70 -2.77
CA VAL A 173 6.92 -1.68 -3.23
C VAL A 173 7.81 -2.07 -2.06
N SER A 174 8.60 -3.12 -2.27
CA SER A 174 9.31 -3.85 -1.22
C SER A 174 10.75 -4.10 -1.62
N ALA A 175 11.69 -3.95 -0.69
CA ALA A 175 13.02 -4.54 -0.86
C ALA A 175 12.98 -6.04 -0.54
N SER A 176 13.82 -6.82 -1.23
CA SER A 176 13.87 -8.29 -1.11
C SER A 176 14.26 -8.80 0.28
N TRP A 177 15.09 -8.04 1.01
CA TRP A 177 15.57 -8.37 2.36
C TRP A 177 14.65 -7.90 3.50
N CYS A 178 13.66 -7.07 3.20
CA CYS A 178 12.89 -6.34 4.22
C CYS A 178 11.78 -7.19 4.84
N GLN A 179 11.91 -7.52 6.13
CA GLN A 179 10.92 -8.34 6.85
C GLN A 179 9.54 -7.67 6.91
N SER A 180 9.46 -6.39 7.28
CA SER A 180 8.20 -5.64 7.29
C SER A 180 7.52 -5.65 5.91
N CYS A 181 8.30 -5.63 4.83
CA CYS A 181 7.79 -5.68 3.48
C CYS A 181 7.16 -7.05 3.17
N LEU A 182 7.80 -8.14 3.61
CA LEU A 182 7.23 -9.48 3.56
C LEU A 182 5.90 -9.55 4.32
N GLU A 183 5.86 -9.03 5.56
CA GLU A 183 4.64 -9.03 6.38
C GLU A 183 3.47 -8.34 5.67
N TYR A 184 3.67 -7.13 5.16
CA TYR A 184 2.60 -6.37 4.50
C TYR A 184 2.16 -6.99 3.18
N ARG A 185 3.07 -7.60 2.41
CA ARG A 185 2.70 -8.33 1.20
C ARG A 185 1.76 -9.50 1.51
N VAL A 186 2.11 -10.31 2.51
CA VAL A 186 1.29 -11.46 2.95
C VAL A 186 -0.04 -11.01 3.52
N LEU A 187 -0.03 -9.96 4.35
CA LEU A 187 -1.21 -9.38 4.98
C LEU A 187 -2.21 -8.90 3.93
N LEU A 188 -1.76 -8.04 3.00
CA LEU A 188 -2.61 -7.46 1.96
C LEU A 188 -3.11 -8.52 0.98
N GLU A 189 -2.27 -9.50 0.62
CA GLU A 189 -2.70 -10.64 -0.19
C GLU A 189 -3.83 -11.42 0.48
N SER A 190 -3.70 -11.67 1.79
CA SER A 190 -4.69 -12.40 2.57
C SER A 190 -6.01 -11.64 2.65
N TYR A 191 -5.97 -10.31 2.77
CA TYR A 191 -7.17 -9.49 2.71
C TYR A 191 -7.82 -9.50 1.33
N VAL A 192 -7.07 -9.34 0.25
CA VAL A 192 -7.62 -9.39 -1.12
C VAL A 192 -8.23 -10.76 -1.44
N LYS A 193 -7.62 -11.85 -0.98
CA LYS A 193 -8.17 -13.20 -1.14
C LYS A 193 -9.48 -13.40 -0.36
N ARG A 194 -9.54 -12.86 0.86
CA ARG A 194 -10.68 -13.02 1.77
C ARG A 194 -11.85 -12.10 1.43
N PHE A 195 -11.55 -10.84 1.12
CA PHE A 195 -12.49 -9.78 0.81
C PHE A 195 -12.37 -9.40 -0.66
N GLN A 196 -12.82 -10.32 -1.52
CA GLN A 196 -12.68 -10.16 -2.95
C GLN A 196 -13.49 -8.96 -3.44
N ASP A 197 -12.82 -8.03 -4.11
CA ASP A 197 -13.46 -6.90 -4.79
C ASP A 197 -12.94 -6.82 -6.23
N PRO A 198 -13.83 -6.90 -7.25
CA PRO A 198 -13.41 -6.90 -8.65
C PRO A 198 -12.80 -5.57 -9.11
N LYS A 199 -12.97 -4.49 -8.33
CA LYS A 199 -12.39 -3.17 -8.61
C LYS A 199 -10.99 -2.98 -8.02
N LEU A 200 -10.49 -3.94 -7.25
CA LEU A 200 -9.18 -3.88 -6.60
C LEU A 200 -8.19 -4.85 -7.27
N VAL A 201 -7.02 -4.34 -7.65
CA VAL A 201 -5.88 -5.15 -8.08
C VAL A 201 -4.70 -4.83 -7.18
N LEU A 202 -4.12 -5.86 -6.57
CA LEU A 202 -2.94 -5.75 -5.72
C LEU A 202 -1.70 -6.18 -6.49
N HIS A 203 -0.76 -5.25 -6.60
CA HIS A 203 0.54 -5.42 -7.20
C HIS A 203 1.62 -5.52 -6.12
N SER A 204 2.40 -6.59 -6.16
CA SER A 204 3.59 -6.77 -5.34
C SER A 204 4.83 -6.46 -6.17
N ILE A 205 5.48 -5.32 -5.95
CA ILE A 205 6.75 -4.96 -6.60
C ILE A 205 7.89 -5.28 -5.64
N VAL A 206 8.72 -6.26 -5.99
CA VAL A 206 9.94 -6.60 -5.24
C VAL A 206 11.15 -6.05 -5.96
N LEU A 207 11.90 -5.21 -5.26
CA LEU A 207 13.20 -4.68 -5.69
C LEU A 207 14.28 -5.70 -5.32
N GLU A 208 15.00 -6.17 -6.34
CA GLU A 208 16.21 -6.96 -6.14
C GLU A 208 17.32 -6.03 -5.67
N ASP A 209 17.66 -6.14 -4.38
CA ASP A 209 18.51 -5.19 -3.66
C ASP A 209 19.41 -5.95 -2.67
N PRO A 210 20.39 -6.75 -3.14
CA PRO A 210 21.24 -7.53 -2.25
C PRO A 210 22.21 -6.68 -1.42
N LYS A 211 22.30 -5.37 -1.67
CA LYS A 211 23.25 -4.45 -1.03
C LYS A 211 22.59 -3.41 -0.13
N GLU A 212 21.28 -3.48 0.04
CA GLU A 212 20.50 -2.54 0.87
C GLU A 212 20.60 -1.07 0.39
N GLU A 213 20.75 -0.88 -0.93
CA GLU A 213 20.93 0.43 -1.59
C GLU A 213 19.60 1.06 -2.03
N VAL A 214 18.45 0.49 -1.64
CA VAL A 214 17.12 0.92 -2.09
C VAL A 214 16.83 2.40 -1.85
N PHE A 215 17.28 2.99 -0.74
CA PHE A 215 16.93 4.37 -0.38
C PHE A 215 17.53 5.41 -1.31
N ASP A 216 18.70 5.13 -1.89
CA ASP A 216 19.39 6.00 -2.86
C ASP A 216 19.12 5.58 -4.32
N ALA A 217 18.30 4.55 -4.53
CA ALA A 217 18.09 3.99 -5.85
C ALA A 217 17.21 4.89 -6.72
N LYS A 218 17.63 5.10 -7.97
CA LYS A 218 16.88 5.85 -8.99
C LYS A 218 15.43 5.37 -9.17
N VAL A 219 15.18 4.06 -9.03
CA VAL A 219 13.81 3.51 -9.10
C VAL A 219 12.90 4.11 -8.03
N MET A 220 13.43 4.40 -6.84
CA MET A 220 12.69 5.04 -5.75
C MET A 220 12.39 6.50 -6.06
N GLU A 221 13.34 7.23 -6.64
CA GLU A 221 13.10 8.62 -7.08
C GLU A 221 12.02 8.71 -8.17
N GLU A 222 11.97 7.74 -9.09
CA GLU A 222 10.98 7.73 -10.16
C GLU A 222 9.60 7.28 -9.68
N LEU A 223 9.51 6.31 -8.75
CA LEU A 223 8.26 5.83 -8.18
C LEU A 223 7.70 6.74 -7.08
N PHE A 224 8.57 7.45 -6.34
CA PHE A 224 8.22 8.28 -5.19
C PHE A 224 8.87 9.68 -5.27
N PRO A 225 8.56 10.48 -6.30
CA PRO A 225 9.30 11.71 -6.59
C PRO A 225 9.07 12.90 -5.64
N ASN A 226 8.13 12.78 -4.68
CA ASN A 226 7.64 13.86 -3.81
C ASN A 226 7.90 13.63 -2.31
N PRO A 227 9.16 13.50 -1.85
CA PRO A 227 9.48 13.16 -0.45
C PRO A 227 8.85 14.08 0.60
N LYS A 228 8.66 15.37 0.27
CA LYS A 228 8.01 16.35 1.16
C LYS A 228 6.54 16.00 1.50
N LYS A 229 5.89 15.13 0.74
CA LYS A 229 4.51 14.68 0.98
C LYS A 229 4.43 13.47 1.90
N TYR A 230 5.56 12.90 2.31
CA TYR A 230 5.59 11.67 3.09
C TYR A 230 5.75 12.00 4.57
N SER A 231 4.89 11.41 5.39
CA SER A 231 5.03 11.51 6.84
C SER A 231 6.21 10.68 7.36
N HIS A 232 6.65 9.66 6.62
CA HIS A 232 7.72 8.75 7.03
C HIS A 232 8.54 8.31 5.83
N GLU A 233 9.85 8.20 6.02
CA GLU A 233 10.78 7.67 5.04
C GLU A 233 11.13 6.21 5.38
N SER A 234 10.39 5.25 4.80
CA SER A 234 10.53 3.83 5.17
C SER A 234 10.09 2.88 4.06
N ILE A 235 10.53 1.63 4.12
CA ILE A 235 9.98 0.51 3.34
C ILE A 235 9.15 -0.42 4.25
N PRO A 236 8.07 -1.06 3.76
CA PRO A 236 7.53 -0.99 2.40
C PRO A 236 6.95 0.38 2.05
N ARG A 237 6.84 0.65 0.76
CA ARG A 237 6.27 1.89 0.22
C ARG A 237 5.00 1.58 -0.56
N PHE A 238 4.08 2.54 -0.59
CA PHE A 238 2.75 2.29 -1.13
C PHE A 238 2.37 3.31 -2.20
N LEU A 239 1.82 2.82 -3.31
CA LEU A 239 1.24 3.65 -4.36
C LEU A 239 -0.15 3.14 -4.69
N ALA A 240 -1.02 4.02 -5.15
CA ALA A 240 -2.23 3.62 -5.84
C ALA A 240 -2.37 4.39 -7.15
N TYR A 241 -2.91 3.72 -8.15
CA TYR A 241 -3.28 4.30 -9.44
C TYR A 241 -4.74 3.99 -9.74
N GLU A 242 -5.47 5.00 -10.19
CA GLU A 242 -6.81 4.85 -10.77
C GLU A 242 -7.05 5.88 -11.87
N SER A 243 -7.96 5.56 -12.81
CA SER A 243 -8.46 6.49 -13.82
C SER A 243 -9.85 6.98 -13.41
N VAL A 244 -9.99 8.28 -13.11
CA VAL A 244 -11.27 8.89 -12.76
C VAL A 244 -11.70 9.83 -13.89
N LYS A 245 -12.78 9.48 -14.59
CA LYS A 245 -13.28 10.23 -15.75
C LYS A 245 -12.18 10.46 -16.81
N GLY A 246 -11.38 9.42 -17.07
CA GLY A 246 -10.25 9.48 -18.01
C GLY A 246 -9.01 10.23 -17.52
N LYS A 247 -9.03 10.77 -16.29
CA LYS A 247 -7.89 11.44 -15.67
C LYS A 247 -7.23 10.49 -14.68
N PRO A 248 -5.94 10.20 -14.83
CA PRO A 248 -5.27 9.36 -13.86
C PRO A 248 -4.98 10.11 -12.58
N ILE A 249 -5.12 9.38 -11.49
CA ILE A 249 -4.81 9.81 -10.14
C ILE A 249 -3.76 8.85 -9.61
N VAL A 250 -2.70 9.42 -9.04
CA VAL A 250 -1.67 8.67 -8.31
C VAL A 250 -1.72 9.12 -6.86
N LEU A 251 -1.86 8.15 -5.95
CA LEU A 251 -1.81 8.37 -4.51
C LEU A 251 -0.51 7.78 -3.97
N GLU A 252 0.14 8.48 -3.04
CA GLU A 252 1.43 8.09 -2.48
C GLU A 252 1.30 7.81 -0.97
N GLU A 253 1.97 6.76 -0.52
CA GLU A 253 2.21 6.43 0.89
C GLU A 253 0.95 6.40 1.76
N GLY A 254 0.83 7.31 2.73
CA GLY A 254 -0.31 7.37 3.63
C GLY A 254 -1.62 7.57 2.88
N GLU A 255 -1.64 8.34 1.80
CA GLU A 255 -2.85 8.57 1.00
C GLU A 255 -3.30 7.30 0.29
N ALA A 256 -2.36 6.54 -0.26
CA ALA A 256 -2.64 5.25 -0.89
C ALA A 256 -3.22 4.26 0.14
N LEU A 257 -2.57 4.14 1.31
CA LEU A 257 -3.02 3.24 2.38
C LEU A 257 -4.40 3.62 2.91
N LYS A 258 -4.64 4.92 3.13
CA LYS A 258 -5.95 5.42 3.59
C LYS A 258 -7.04 5.10 2.57
N ALA A 259 -6.79 5.36 1.28
CA ALA A 259 -7.74 5.05 0.23
C ALA A 259 -8.03 3.54 0.15
N LEU A 260 -7.01 2.69 0.28
CA LEU A 260 -7.18 1.24 0.33
C LEU A 260 -8.06 0.83 1.53
N TYR A 261 -7.72 1.32 2.72
CA TYR A 261 -8.42 1.00 3.96
C TYR A 261 -9.89 1.46 3.91
N ASP A 262 -10.15 2.74 3.63
CA ASP A 262 -11.48 3.33 3.67
C ASP A 262 -12.42 2.76 2.62
N ARG A 263 -11.92 2.50 1.39
CA ARG A 263 -12.76 2.07 0.28
C ARG A 263 -13.05 0.57 0.29
N PHE A 264 -12.08 -0.25 0.72
CA PHE A 264 -12.17 -1.70 0.54
C PHE A 264 -12.26 -2.49 1.85
N PHE A 265 -11.59 -2.05 2.92
CA PHE A 265 -11.33 -2.92 4.06
C PHE A 265 -12.00 -2.51 5.37
N ILE A 266 -12.25 -1.23 5.63
CA ILE A 266 -12.80 -0.76 6.91
C ILE A 266 -14.10 -1.46 7.32
N LYS A 267 -14.97 -1.78 6.36
CA LYS A 267 -16.23 -2.50 6.55
C LYS A 267 -16.06 -3.92 7.11
N HIS A 268 -14.84 -4.47 7.01
CA HIS A 268 -14.50 -5.80 7.48
C HIS A 268 -13.77 -5.79 8.83
N ARG A 269 -13.56 -4.62 9.45
CA ARG A 269 -12.82 -4.55 10.71
C ARG A 269 -13.42 -5.46 11.78
N GLY A 270 -12.58 -6.14 12.55
CA GLY A 270 -13.02 -7.00 13.65
C GLY A 270 -13.49 -8.40 13.26
N TYR A 271 -13.28 -8.82 12.01
CA TYR A 271 -13.76 -10.11 11.50
C TYR A 271 -13.12 -11.36 12.16
N LEU A 272 -12.11 -11.20 13.03
CA LEU A 272 -11.50 -12.28 13.81
C LEU A 272 -11.57 -12.03 15.33
N ASN A 273 -12.40 -11.10 15.79
CA ASN A 273 -12.54 -10.83 17.23
C ASN A 273 -12.89 -12.08 18.04
N ASP A 274 -13.72 -12.96 17.50
CA ASP A 274 -14.13 -14.21 18.14
C ASP A 274 -12.97 -15.20 18.34
N LYS A 275 -11.83 -14.99 17.68
CA LYS A 275 -10.65 -15.86 17.71
C LYS A 275 -9.53 -15.38 18.62
N ILE A 276 -9.70 -14.21 19.23
CA ILE A 276 -8.68 -13.59 20.08
C ILE A 276 -9.16 -13.55 21.52
N SER A 277 -8.32 -13.92 22.47
CA SER A 277 -8.71 -13.99 23.89
C SER A 277 -9.18 -12.65 24.47
N ILE A 278 -8.56 -11.53 24.07
CA ILE A 278 -8.95 -10.19 24.53
C ILE A 278 -10.31 -9.72 23.98
N PHE A 279 -10.84 -10.39 22.95
CA PHE A 279 -12.11 -10.04 22.30
C PHE A 279 -13.16 -11.17 22.35
N GLY A 280 -12.75 -12.41 22.59
CA GLY A 280 -13.56 -13.61 22.62
C GLY A 280 -13.93 -14.04 24.05
N LYS A 281 -15.22 -14.37 24.25
CA LYS A 281 -15.82 -15.02 25.45
C LYS A 281 -15.19 -14.64 26.81
N GLY A 282 -15.40 -13.39 27.24
CA GLY A 282 -14.92 -12.92 28.56
C GLY A 282 -15.44 -11.58 29.10
N ALA A 283 -16.48 -10.96 28.51
CA ALA A 283 -17.31 -9.96 29.19
C ALA A 283 -18.50 -10.60 29.95
N ARG A 284 -18.43 -11.92 30.22
CA ARG A 284 -19.39 -12.66 31.03
C ARG A 284 -18.66 -13.56 32.04
N SER A 285 -18.17 -12.98 33.14
CA SER A 285 -18.01 -13.64 34.45
C SER A 285 -17.48 -12.71 35.55
N LEU A 286 -18.06 -11.50 35.70
CA LEU A 286 -17.90 -10.70 36.93
C LEU A 286 -19.23 -10.36 37.59
N SER A 287 -20.30 -11.08 37.25
CA SER A 287 -21.64 -10.89 37.84
C SER A 287 -22.34 -12.18 38.25
N SER A 288 -21.59 -13.23 38.60
CA SER A 288 -22.16 -14.39 39.29
C SER A 288 -21.15 -14.92 40.28
N GLU A 289 -21.59 -15.02 41.54
CA GLU A 289 -20.87 -15.34 42.79
C GLU A 289 -20.30 -14.07 43.48
N LYS A 290 -20.84 -13.58 44.60
CA LYS A 290 -21.58 -14.24 45.68
C LYS A 290 -22.59 -13.29 46.36
N SER A 291 -23.77 -13.85 46.67
CA SER A 291 -24.52 -13.77 47.93
C SER A 291 -25.98 -14.19 47.67
N PRO A 292 -26.65 -14.93 48.56
CA PRO A 292 -26.25 -15.40 49.90
C PRO A 292 -25.66 -16.81 49.92
#